data_AF-A0A947QX18-F1
#
_entry.id   AF-A0A947QX18-F1
#
_cell.length_a   1.000
_cell.length_b   1.000
_cell.length_c   1.000
_cell.angle_alpha   90.00
_cell.angle_beta   90.00
_cell.angle_gamma   90.00
#
_symmetry.space_group_name_H-M   'P 1'
#
loop_
_entity.id
_entity.type
_entity.pdbx_description
1 polymer ?
#
loop_
_entity_poly.entity_id
_entity_poly.type
_entity_poly.pdbx_seq_one_letter_code
_entity_poly.pdbx_strand_id
1 'polypeptide(L)' 'MADPTRIHQIIMNLCTNAWHAMEEGGGVLRIVVENTVITTDDPTCHPDLTSGQYVCLHVADTGHGRRNA' A
#
# COMPACT_ATOMS: atom_id res chain seq x y z
N MET A 1 1.21 -17.43 10.59
CA MET A 1 0.55 -17.49 9.26
C MET A 1 -0.44 -16.35 9.20
N ALA A 2 -0.39 -15.51 8.17
CA ALA A 2 -1.34 -14.41 8.04
C ALA A 2 -2.73 -14.94 7.65
N ASP A 3 -3.79 -14.33 8.18
CA ASP A 3 -5.17 -14.66 7.80
C ASP A 3 -5.49 -14.02 6.43
N PRO A 4 -5.75 -14.81 5.38
CA PRO A 4 -6.08 -14.29 4.05
C PRO A 4 -7.26 -13.33 4.05
N THR A 5 -8.22 -13.54 4.96
CA THR A 5 -9.41 -12.68 5.12
C THR A 5 -9.01 -11.28 5.56
N ARG A 6 -8.07 -11.17 6.50
CA ARG A 6 -7.57 -9.89 7.00
C ARG A 6 -6.78 -9.15 5.94
N ILE A 7 -5.94 -9.85 5.18
CA ILE A 7 -5.19 -9.25 4.06
C ILE A 7 -6.17 -8.72 3.01
N HIS A 8 -7.19 -9.51 2.65
CA HIS A 8 -8.22 -9.10 1.71
C HIS A 8 -8.96 -7.84 2.19
N GLN A 9 -9.32 -7.78 3.47
CA GLN A 9 -10.01 -6.61 4.03
C GLN A 9 -9.14 -5.35 4.01
N ILE A 10 -7.84 -5.47 4.30
CA ILE A 10 -6.91 -4.33 4.20
C ILE A 10 -6.86 -3.81 2.76
N ILE A 11 -6.72 -4.70 1.77
CA ILE A 11 -6.71 -4.34 0.35
C ILE A 11 -8.00 -3.62 -0.02
N MET A 12 -9.16 -4.19 0.35
CA MET A 12 -10.46 -3.59 0.05
C MET A 12 -10.60 -2.19 0.65
N ASN A 13 -10.17 -1.98 1.90
CA ASN A 13 -10.21 -0.66 2.53
C ASN A 13 -9.34 0.37 1.79
N LEU A 14 -8.15 -0.03 1.34
CA LEU A 14 -7.28 0.84 0.55
C LEU A 14 -7.89 1.17 -0.81
N CYS A 15 -8.47 0.18 -1.50
CA CYS A 15 -9.18 0.39 -2.77
C CYS A 15 -10.37 1.34 -2.61
N THR A 16 -11.16 1.20 -1.55
CA THR A 16 -12.29 2.10 -1.27
C THR A 16 -11.80 3.54 -1.03
N ASN A 17 -10.71 3.72 -0.28
CA ASN A 17 -10.12 5.06 -0.07
C ASN A 17 -9.62 5.68 -1.38
N ALA A 18 -8.96 4.89 -2.23
CA ALA A 18 -8.52 5.33 -3.55
C ALA A 18 -9.69 5.69 -4.46
N TRP A 19 -10.76 4.88 -4.44
CA TRP A 19 -11.98 5.16 -5.19
C TRP A 19 -12.59 6.51 -4.81
N HIS A 20 -12.73 6.80 -3.51
CA HIS A 20 -13.19 8.10 -3.02
C HIS A 20 -12.30 9.26 -3.49
N ALA A 21 -10.97 9.10 -3.46
CA ALA A 21 -10.04 10.13 -3.90
C ALA A 21 -10.12 10.44 -5.42
N MET A 22 -10.74 9.56 -6.19
CA MET A 22 -10.92 9.65 -7.65
C MET A 22 -12.39 9.87 -8.05
N GLU A 23 -13.31 10.08 -7.10
CA GLU A 23 -14.76 10.06 -7.35
C GLU A 23 -15.23 11.15 -8.35
N GLU A 24 -14.64 12.34 -8.30
CA GLU A 24 -15.06 13.46 -9.15
C GLU A 24 -14.52 13.39 -10.60
N GLY A 25 -13.30 12.88 -10.78
CA GLY A 25 -12.58 12.94 -12.07
C GLY A 25 -12.23 11.59 -12.68
N GLY A 26 -12.51 10.49 -11.98
CA GLY A 26 -11.94 9.19 -12.28
C GLY A 26 -10.43 9.17 -12.06
N GLY A 27 -9.80 8.05 -12.42
CA GLY A 27 -8.36 7.89 -12.30
C GLY A 27 -7.92 6.44 -12.47
N VAL A 28 -6.65 6.20 -12.16
CA VAL A 28 -6.06 4.87 -12.23
C VAL A 28 -5.66 4.42 -10.83
N LEU A 29 -6.29 3.34 -10.36
CA LEU A 29 -5.83 2.57 -9.22
C LEU A 29 -4.84 1.51 -9.70
N ARG A 30 -3.62 1.53 -9.15
CA ARG A 30 -2.57 0.56 -9.41
C ARG A 30 -2.29 -0.25 -8.15
N ILE A 31 -2.35 -1.58 -8.29
CA ILE A 31 -2.02 -2.53 -7.24
C ILE A 31 -0.88 -3.40 -7.75
N VAL A 32 0.23 -3.47 -7.00
CA VAL A 32 1.41 -4.28 -7.35
C VAL A 32 1.82 -5.11 -6.15
N VAL A 33 2.13 -6.38 -6.40
CA VAL A 33 2.74 -7.28 -5.42
C VAL A 33 4.07 -7.73 -5.98
N GLU A 34 5.13 -7.53 -5.22
CA GLU A 34 6.48 -7.93 -5.61
C GLU A 34 7.32 -8.38 -4.43
N ASN A 35 8.33 -9.20 -4.70
CA ASN A 35 9.33 -9.55 -3.70
C ASN A 35 10.35 -8.42 -3.63
N THR A 36 10.70 -8.00 -2.41
CA THR A 36 11.71 -6.96 -2.16
C THR A 36 12.69 -7.43 -1.09
N VAL A 37 13.88 -6.85 -1.09
CA VAL A 37 14.89 -7.06 -0.06
C VAL A 37 15.02 -5.77 0.72
N ILE A 38 14.67 -5.84 2.00
CA ILE A 38 14.84 -4.71 2.92
C ILE A 38 16.23 -4.81 3.54
N THR A 39 16.93 -3.68 3.60
CA THR A 39 18.24 -3.56 4.25
C THR A 39 18.12 -2.63 5.47
N THR A 40 19.02 -2.80 6.44
CA THR A 40 19.04 -1.98 7.67
C THR A 40 19.31 -0.49 7.42
N ASP A 41 19.83 -0.15 6.24
CA ASP A 41 20.14 1.22 5.87
C ASP A 41 19.02 1.88 5.04
N ASP A 42 17.88 1.20 4.85
CA ASP A 42 16.74 1.76 4.13
C ASP A 42 16.07 2.86 4.97
N PRO A 43 16.16 4.14 4.56
CA PRO A 43 15.68 5.28 5.35
C PRO A 43 14.16 5.32 5.49
N THR A 44 13.44 4.54 4.69
CA THR A 44 11.97 4.44 4.74
C THR A 44 11.49 3.25 5.57
N CYS A 45 12.43 2.46 6.09
CA CYS A 45 12.11 1.25 6.82
C CYS A 45 11.64 1.52 8.24
N HIS A 46 10.61 0.79 8.67
CA HIS A 46 10.15 0.84 10.05
C HIS A 46 11.24 0.30 10.99
N PRO A 47 11.50 0.89 12.17
CA PRO A 47 12.56 0.47 13.09
C PRO A 47 12.50 -1.00 13.52
N ASP A 48 11.31 -1.60 13.47
CA ASP A 48 11.06 -2.99 13.85
C ASP A 48 11.28 -4.00 12.71
N LEU A 49 11.56 -3.53 11.48
CA LEU A 49 11.85 -4.39 10.35
C LEU A 49 13.34 -4.76 10.34
N THR A 50 13.62 -6.05 10.41
CA THR A 50 14.95 -6.60 10.21
C THR A 50 15.30 -6.64 8.72
N SER A 51 16.58 -6.62 8.37
CA SER A 51 17.00 -6.87 7.00
C SER A 51 16.65 -8.29 6.55
N GLY A 52 16.17 -8.45 5.31
CA GLY A 52 15.69 -9.73 4.81
C GLY A 52 14.79 -9.64 3.57
N GLN A 53 14.22 -10.77 3.18
CA GLN A 53 13.26 -10.87 2.08
C GLN A 53 11.84 -10.60 2.59
N TYR A 54 11.14 -9.73 1.87
CA TYR A 54 9.77 -9.34 2.17
C TYR A 54 8.92 -9.37 0.89
N VAL A 55 7.62 -9.46 1.08
CA VAL A 55 6.64 -9.19 0.02
C VAL A 55 6.15 -7.77 0.22
N CYS A 56 6.28 -6.94 -0.80
CA CYS A 56 5.75 -5.59 -0.81
C CYS A 56 4.41 -5.55 -1.58
N LEU A 57 3.41 -4.93 -0.97
CA LEU A 57 2.12 -4.62 -1.60
C LEU A 57 2.04 -3.11 -1.77
N HIS A 58 2.07 -2.65 -3.02
CA HIS A 58 1.88 -1.25 -3.38
C HIS A 58 0.44 -1.01 -3.80
N VAL A 59 -0.20 0.01 -3.20
CA VAL A 59 -1.49 0.54 -3.63
C VAL A 59 -1.31 2.02 -3.91
N ALA A 60 -1.51 2.43 -5.16
CA ALA A 60 -1.36 3.81 -5.59
C ALA A 60 -2.55 4.26 -6.44
N ASP A 61 -3.01 5.49 -6.24
CA ASP A 61 -4.08 6.10 -7.01
C ASP A 61 -3.61 7.42 -7.65
N THR A 62 -4.36 7.90 -8.64
CA THR A 62 -4.13 9.21 -9.27
C THR A 62 -5.17 10.25 -8.80
N GLY A 63 -5.81 10.00 -7.67
CA GLY A 63 -6.79 10.90 -7.09
C GLY A 63 -6.14 12.16 -6.51
N HIS A 64 -6.95 13.02 -5.91
CA HIS A 64 -6.48 14.28 -5.33
C HIS A 64 -5.60 14.11 -4.07
N GLY A 65 -5.25 12.87 -3.71
CA GLY A 65 -4.53 12.52 -2.49
C GLY A 65 -5.29 12.90 -1.21
N ARG A 66 -4.70 12.68 -0.04
CA ARG A 66 -5.22 13.32 1.19
C ARG A 66 -4.76 14.78 1.23
N ARG A 67 -5.70 15.73 1.27
CA ARG A 67 -5.40 17.07 1.79
C ARG A 67 -5.00 16.89 3.26
N ASN A 68 -3.75 17.19 3.60
CA ASN A 68 -3.43 17.50 4.99
C ASN A 68 -4.21 18.76 5.37
N ALA A 69 -5.09 18.64 6.37
CA ALA A 69 -5.70 19.77 7.07
C ALA A 69 -4.86 20.11 8.29
#